data_AF-A0A7Y5FTI1-F1
#
_entry.id   AF-A0A7Y5FTI1-F1
#
_cell.length_a   1.000
_cell.length_b   1.000
_cell.length_c   1.000
_cell.angle_alpha   90.00
_cell.angle_beta   90.00
_cell.angle_gamma   90.00
#
_symmetry.space_group_name_H-M   'P 1'
#
loop_
_entity.id
_entity.type
_entity.pdbx_description
1 polymer ?
#
loop_
_entity_poly.entity_id
_entity_poly.type
_entity_poly.pdbx_seq_one_letter_code
_entity_poly.pdbx_strand_id
1 'polypeptide(L)'
;MGQQQLLLLVAGTIIVALAVVGGLNLFGNSTDQANKDAVVQDLMSVASVSQSWCMKPALMGGGGGAFTGFTLNKVDWPAANDNGTFAVNGTPTTTELKVDGKTKSGKTITVTLTVDANGKINTSLTGV
;
A
#
# COMPACT_ATOMS: atom_id res chain seq x y z
N MET A 1 -25.95 5.07 -53.37
CA MET A 1 -25.05 5.90 -52.53
C MET A 1 -25.46 5.93 -51.05
N GLY A 2 -26.76 5.88 -50.70
CA GLY A 2 -27.19 5.82 -49.29
C GLY A 2 -26.76 4.55 -48.51
N GLN A 3 -26.61 3.40 -49.17
CA GLN A 3 -26.22 2.14 -48.52
C GLN A 3 -24.73 2.12 -48.06
N GLN A 4 -23.82 2.73 -48.83
CA GLN A 4 -22.41 2.83 -48.44
C GLN A 4 -22.18 3.89 -47.36
N GLN A 5 -22.94 4.99 -47.38
CA GLN A 5 -22.87 6.00 -46.31
C GLN A 5 -23.45 5.49 -44.98
N LEU A 6 -24.51 4.67 -45.03
CA LEU A 6 -25.04 4.00 -43.84
C LEU A 6 -24.02 3.02 -43.23
N LEU A 7 -23.29 2.27 -44.04
CA LEU A 7 -22.25 1.35 -43.57
C LEU A 7 -21.10 2.08 -42.88
N LEU A 8 -20.65 3.21 -43.43
CA LEU A 8 -19.58 4.01 -42.83
C LEU A 8 -20.01 4.64 -41.50
N LEU A 9 -21.26 5.07 -41.39
CA LEU A 9 -21.80 5.62 -40.14
C LEU A 9 -21.83 4.55 -39.04
N VAL A 10 -22.32 3.36 -39.36
CA VAL A 10 -22.36 2.22 -38.41
C VAL A 10 -20.94 1.83 -37.99
N ALA A 11 -20.02 1.67 -38.93
CA ALA A 11 -18.62 1.34 -38.63
C ALA A 11 -17.96 2.39 -37.72
N GLY A 12 -18.19 3.69 -37.96
CA GLY A 12 -17.68 4.76 -37.11
C GLY A 12 -18.22 4.70 -35.69
N THR A 13 -19.52 4.44 -35.51
CA THR A 13 -20.13 4.35 -34.17
C THR A 13 -19.61 3.17 -33.34
N ILE A 14 -19.30 2.04 -33.98
CA ILE A 14 -18.74 0.87 -33.29
C ILE A 14 -17.35 1.18 -32.72
N ILE A 15 -16.51 1.89 -33.48
CA ILE A 15 -15.16 2.26 -33.05
C ILE A 15 -15.23 3.21 -31.85
N VAL A 16 -16.10 4.24 -31.91
CA VAL A 16 -16.29 5.18 -30.79
C VAL A 16 -16.80 4.47 -29.54
N ALA A 17 -17.75 3.53 -29.69
CA ALA A 17 -18.28 2.77 -28.55
C ALA A 17 -17.19 1.95 -27.84
N LEU A 18 -16.33 1.26 -28.59
CA LEU A 18 -15.21 0.50 -28.02
C LEU A 18 -14.16 1.40 -27.36
N ALA A 19 -13.88 2.57 -27.94
CA ALA A 19 -12.94 3.53 -27.37
C ALA A 19 -13.42 4.08 -26.01
N VAL A 20 -14.72 4.36 -25.86
CA VAL A 20 -15.29 4.84 -24.59
C VAL A 20 -15.18 3.76 -23.51
N VAL A 21 -15.53 2.50 -23.83
CA VAL A 21 -15.43 1.40 -22.87
C VAL A 21 -13.96 1.13 -22.49
N GLY A 22 -13.04 1.16 -23.47
CA GLY A 22 -11.60 1.02 -23.21
C GLY A 22 -11.07 2.15 -22.30
N GLY A 23 -11.48 3.39 -22.57
CA GLY A 23 -11.11 4.56 -21.76
C GLY A 23 -11.61 4.45 -20.31
N LEU A 24 -12.87 4.07 -20.10
CA LEU A 24 -13.44 3.92 -18.76
C LEU A 24 -12.72 2.85 -17.93
N ASN A 25 -12.38 1.71 -18.54
CA ASN A 25 -11.62 0.66 -17.86
C ASN A 25 -10.20 1.12 -17.50
N LEU A 26 -9.53 1.87 -18.38
CA LEU A 26 -8.20 2.41 -18.11
C LEU A 26 -8.22 3.44 -16.95
N PHE A 27 -9.23 4.31 -16.90
CA PHE A 27 -9.39 5.28 -15.81
C PHE A 27 -9.65 4.60 -14.45
N GLY A 28 -10.46 3.54 -14.42
CA GLY A 28 -10.67 2.72 -13.22
C GLY A 28 -9.36 2.11 -12.71
N ASN A 29 -8.63 1.41 -13.60
CA ASN A 29 -7.37 0.76 -13.27
C ASN A 29 -6.29 1.74 -12.81
N SER A 30 -6.20 2.94 -13.42
CA SER A 30 -5.24 3.96 -13.02
C SER A 30 -5.51 4.50 -11.61
N THR A 31 -6.78 4.60 -11.21
CA THR A 31 -7.16 5.08 -9.88
C THR A 31 -6.84 4.04 -8.80
N ASP A 32 -7.09 2.76 -9.08
CA ASP A 32 -6.71 1.66 -8.19
C ASP A 32 -5.19 1.53 -8.05
N GLN A 33 -4.43 1.76 -9.12
CA GLN A 33 -2.98 1.75 -9.05
C GLN A 33 -2.45 2.90 -8.20
N ALA A 34 -2.94 4.13 -8.41
CA ALA A 34 -2.55 5.28 -7.61
C ALA A 34 -2.83 5.08 -6.10
N ASN A 35 -3.97 4.45 -5.76
CA ASN A 35 -4.29 4.11 -4.37
C ASN A 35 -3.32 3.07 -3.79
N LYS A 36 -2.92 2.05 -4.55
CA LYS A 36 -1.92 1.06 -4.12
C LYS A 36 -0.57 1.72 -3.85
N ASP A 37 -0.12 2.57 -4.78
CA ASP A 37 1.17 3.26 -4.66
C ASP A 37 1.18 4.19 -3.44
N ALA A 38 0.07 4.87 -3.16
CA ALA A 38 -0.05 5.69 -1.96
C ALA A 38 0.00 4.86 -0.66
N VAL A 39 -0.68 3.71 -0.61
CA VAL A 39 -0.59 2.81 0.56
C VAL A 39 0.82 2.24 0.73
N VAL A 40 1.54 1.93 -0.36
CA VAL A 40 2.94 1.52 -0.30
C VAL A 40 3.81 2.64 0.29
N GLN A 41 3.60 3.88 -0.13
CA GLN A 41 4.33 5.04 0.40
C GLN A 41 4.07 5.24 1.90
N ASP A 42 2.82 5.10 2.32
CA ASP A 42 2.43 5.15 3.73
C ASP A 42 3.11 4.04 4.54
N LEU A 43 3.10 2.79 4.03
CA LEU A 43 3.77 1.66 4.66
C LEU A 43 5.29 1.86 4.79
N MET A 44 5.92 2.48 3.79
CA MET A 44 7.34 2.84 3.86
C MET A 44 7.60 3.91 4.92
N SER A 45 6.70 4.87 5.09
CA SER A 45 6.77 5.86 6.16
C SER A 45 6.60 5.20 7.54
N VAL A 46 5.61 4.31 7.69
CA VAL A 46 5.42 3.49 8.90
C VAL A 46 6.67 2.68 9.21
N ALA A 47 7.29 2.06 8.20
CA ALA A 47 8.51 1.31 8.39
C ALA A 47 9.64 2.21 8.93
N SER A 48 9.83 3.41 8.39
CA SER A 48 10.85 4.35 8.85
C SER A 48 10.65 4.80 10.31
N VAL A 49 9.42 5.13 10.70
CA VAL A 49 9.14 5.50 12.10
C VAL A 49 9.26 4.30 13.04
N SER A 50 8.90 3.10 12.58
CA SER A 50 9.06 1.86 13.35
C SER A 50 10.53 1.51 13.57
N GLN A 51 11.38 1.70 12.56
CA GLN A 51 12.84 1.57 12.68
C GLN A 51 13.40 2.55 13.70
N SER A 52 12.97 3.82 13.61
CA SER A 52 13.37 4.86 14.55
C SER A 52 12.93 4.54 15.98
N TRP A 53 11.74 3.95 16.16
CA TRP A 53 11.28 3.47 17.47
C TRP A 53 12.12 2.31 17.99
N CYS A 54 12.43 1.34 17.14
CA CYS A 54 13.29 0.19 17.50
C CYS A 54 14.68 0.64 17.95
N MET A 55 15.30 1.61 17.28
CA MET A 55 16.63 2.12 17.65
C MET A 55 16.65 2.98 18.92
N LYS A 56 15.51 3.58 19.31
CA LYS A 56 15.42 4.38 20.54
C LYS A 56 15.57 3.48 21.78
N PRO A 57 16.38 3.84 22.78
CA PRO A 57 16.50 3.09 24.03
C PRO A 57 15.17 2.99 24.77
N ALA A 58 14.94 1.87 25.47
CA ALA A 58 13.71 1.65 26.25
C ALA A 58 13.49 2.71 27.34
N LEU A 59 14.58 3.25 27.91
CA LEU A 59 14.55 4.34 28.91
C LEU A 59 13.91 5.64 28.38
N MET A 60 13.86 5.82 27.05
CA MET A 60 13.24 6.97 26.38
C MET A 60 11.92 6.61 25.69
N GLY A 61 11.30 5.47 26.05
CA GLY A 61 10.04 5.01 25.46
C GLY A 61 10.16 4.31 24.09
N GLY A 62 11.39 3.94 23.69
CA GLY A 62 11.66 3.19 22.46
C GLY A 62 11.62 1.65 22.63
N GLY A 63 11.99 0.95 21.56
CA GLY A 63 12.02 -0.52 21.49
C GLY A 63 13.31 -1.16 22.01
N GLY A 64 14.36 -0.38 22.26
CA GLY A 64 15.62 -0.89 22.81
C GLY A 64 16.32 -1.94 21.94
N GLY A 65 16.17 -1.84 20.61
CA GLY A 65 16.66 -2.82 19.63
C GLY A 65 15.68 -3.96 19.34
N ALA A 66 14.46 -3.92 19.90
CA ALA A 66 13.42 -4.93 19.69
C ALA A 66 12.12 -4.29 19.17
N PHE A 67 11.34 -5.05 18.41
CA PHE A 67 9.98 -4.66 18.06
C PHE A 67 8.92 -5.13 19.08
N THR A 68 9.33 -5.84 20.14
CA THR A 68 8.41 -6.40 21.14
C THR A 68 7.50 -5.33 21.75
N GLY A 69 6.19 -5.55 21.67
CA GLY A 69 5.18 -4.62 22.18
C GLY A 69 5.03 -3.33 21.35
N PHE A 70 5.54 -3.30 20.11
CA PHE A 70 5.24 -2.26 19.15
C PHE A 70 3.74 -2.18 18.87
N THR A 71 3.21 -0.97 18.77
CA THR A 71 1.85 -0.69 18.29
C THR A 71 1.89 0.60 17.48
N LEU A 72 0.99 0.76 16.50
CA LEU A 72 0.91 1.98 15.69
C LEU A 72 0.69 3.24 16.56
N ASN A 73 -0.01 3.11 17.68
CA ASN A 73 -0.24 4.19 18.64
C ASN A 73 1.06 4.67 19.34
N LYS A 74 2.08 3.81 19.48
CA LYS A 74 3.37 4.22 20.07
C LYS A 74 4.20 5.13 19.17
N VAL A 75 3.86 5.18 17.89
CA VAL A 75 4.48 6.05 16.89
C VAL A 75 3.49 7.08 16.34
N ASP A 76 2.38 7.31 17.06
CA ASP A 76 1.31 8.24 16.70
C ASP A 76 0.79 8.03 15.26
N TRP A 77 0.85 6.80 14.75
CA TRP A 77 0.39 6.49 13.41
C TRP A 77 -1.10 6.13 13.43
N PRO A 78 -1.95 6.80 12.62
CA PRO A 78 -3.37 6.52 12.59
C PRO A 78 -3.64 5.14 11.96
N ALA A 79 -4.55 4.37 12.55
CA ALA A 79 -4.93 3.05 12.03
C ALA A 79 -5.70 3.13 10.68
N ALA A 80 -6.10 4.32 10.24
CA ALA A 80 -6.71 4.55 8.95
C ALA A 80 -6.43 5.96 8.44
N ASN A 81 -6.31 6.12 7.12
CA ASN A 81 -6.25 7.40 6.43
C ASN A 81 -7.10 7.35 5.15
N ASP A 82 -6.99 8.38 4.31
CA ASP A 82 -7.72 8.44 3.03
C ASP A 82 -7.28 7.38 2.02
N ASN A 83 -6.14 6.74 2.22
CA ASN A 83 -5.53 5.77 1.31
C ASN A 83 -5.89 4.33 1.70
N GLY A 84 -6.03 4.04 3.00
CA GLY A 84 -6.31 2.70 3.50
C GLY A 84 -6.35 2.56 5.01
N THR A 85 -6.36 1.31 5.47
CA THR A 85 -6.27 0.96 6.90
C THR A 85 -4.95 0.25 7.18
N PHE A 86 -4.35 0.55 8.33
CA PHE A 86 -3.08 -0.01 8.76
C PHE A 86 -3.24 -0.80 10.06
N ALA A 87 -2.68 -2.00 10.11
CA ALA A 87 -2.71 -2.84 11.29
C ALA A 87 -1.41 -3.61 11.46
N VAL A 88 -0.99 -3.82 12.69
CA VAL A 88 0.12 -4.74 12.99
C VAL A 88 -0.37 -6.17 12.72
N ASN A 89 0.35 -6.90 11.86
CA ASN A 89 0.05 -8.30 11.56
C ASN A 89 0.83 -9.20 12.53
N GLY A 90 0.10 -10.01 13.30
CA GLY A 90 0.70 -10.90 14.28
C GLY A 90 1.29 -10.16 15.49
N THR A 91 2.09 -10.89 16.27
CA THR A 91 2.74 -10.36 17.47
C THR A 91 4.16 -9.90 17.12
N PRO A 92 4.49 -8.60 17.29
CA PRO A 92 5.86 -8.12 17.11
C PRO A 92 6.83 -8.87 18.03
N THR A 93 7.95 -9.28 17.47
CA THR A 93 9.01 -10.01 18.18
C THR A 93 10.25 -9.15 18.33
N THR A 94 11.31 -9.69 18.93
CA THR A 94 12.59 -8.99 19.02
C THR A 94 13.17 -8.68 17.64
N THR A 95 12.94 -9.56 16.66
CA THR A 95 13.59 -9.51 15.35
C THR A 95 12.65 -9.21 14.21
N GLU A 96 11.33 -9.27 14.40
CA GLU A 96 10.35 -9.13 13.31
C GLU A 96 9.16 -8.25 13.71
N LEU A 97 8.79 -7.33 12.82
CA LEU A 97 7.55 -6.58 12.84
C LEU A 97 6.87 -6.65 11.47
N LYS A 98 5.58 -6.98 11.45
CA LYS A 98 4.77 -6.96 10.23
C LYS A 98 3.66 -5.93 10.37
N VAL A 99 3.49 -5.08 9.36
CA VAL A 99 2.39 -4.12 9.28
C VAL A 99 1.68 -4.30 7.94
N ASP A 100 0.38 -4.51 8.01
CA ASP A 100 -0.50 -4.60 6.85
C ASP A 100 -1.09 -3.23 6.54
N GLY A 101 -1.04 -2.83 5.28
CA GLY A 101 -1.80 -1.74 4.70
C GLY A 101 -2.85 -2.32 3.75
N LYS A 102 -4.12 -2.09 4.05
CA LYS A 102 -5.24 -2.52 3.20
C LYS A 102 -5.73 -1.33 2.38
N THR A 103 -5.66 -1.45 1.05
CA THR A 103 -6.17 -0.43 0.14
C THR A 103 -7.69 -0.38 0.19
N LYS A 104 -8.29 0.75 -0.22
CA LYS A 104 -9.75 0.88 -0.35
C LYS A 104 -10.38 -0.18 -1.27
N SER A 105 -9.66 -0.64 -2.27
CA SER A 105 -10.09 -1.72 -3.18
C SER A 105 -10.03 -3.12 -2.54
N GLY A 106 -9.59 -3.22 -1.26
CA GLY A 106 -9.58 -4.46 -0.47
C GLY A 106 -8.31 -5.29 -0.58
N LYS A 107 -7.31 -4.86 -1.36
CA LYS A 107 -6.01 -5.55 -1.48
C LYS A 107 -5.15 -5.26 -0.25
N THR A 108 -4.54 -6.28 0.33
CA THR A 108 -3.60 -6.14 1.45
C THR A 108 -2.18 -6.15 0.94
N ILE A 109 -1.39 -5.17 1.37
CA ILE A 109 0.06 -5.07 1.15
C ILE A 109 0.70 -5.14 2.54
N THR A 110 1.69 -6.01 2.71
CA THR A 110 2.37 -6.21 4.00
C THR A 110 3.79 -5.69 3.91
N VAL A 111 4.17 -4.79 4.81
CA VAL A 111 5.56 -4.43 5.05
C VAL A 111 6.10 -5.26 6.23
N THR A 112 7.22 -5.93 6.02
CA THR A 112 7.91 -6.72 7.03
C THR A 112 9.25 -6.07 7.33
N LEU A 113 9.47 -5.72 8.60
CA LEU A 113 10.73 -5.26 9.12
C LEU A 113 11.41 -6.40 9.87
N THR A 114 12.67 -6.67 9.54
CA THR A 114 13.47 -7.70 10.19
C THR A 114 14.80 -7.14 10.69
N VAL A 115 15.15 -7.40 11.94
CA VAL A 115 16.47 -7.06 12.51
C VAL A 115 17.40 -8.23 12.23
N ASP A 116 18.52 -7.97 11.54
CA ASP A 116 19.57 -8.96 11.33
C ASP A 116 20.48 -9.12 12.55
N ALA A 117 21.36 -10.14 12.52
CA ALA A 117 22.29 -10.42 13.62
C ALA A 117 23.31 -9.30 13.89
N ASN A 118 23.42 -8.31 12.98
CA ASN A 118 24.28 -7.14 13.14
C ASN A 118 23.50 -5.91 13.64
N GLY A 119 22.22 -6.06 13.97
CA GLY A 119 21.34 -4.98 14.43
C GLY A 119 20.84 -4.07 13.30
N LYS A 120 21.07 -4.43 12.03
CA LYS A 120 20.57 -3.67 10.88
C LYS A 120 19.12 -4.09 10.59
N ILE A 121 18.27 -3.10 10.36
CA ILE A 121 16.86 -3.34 10.06
C ILE A 121 16.67 -3.42 8.55
N ASN A 122 16.23 -4.57 8.07
CA ASN A 122 15.82 -4.81 6.69
C ASN A 122 14.31 -4.59 6.56
N THR A 123 13.87 -4.07 5.43
CA THR A 123 12.44 -3.84 5.13
C THR A 123 12.11 -4.52 3.81
N SER A 124 11.07 -5.35 3.81
CA SER A 124 10.55 -6.00 2.61
C SER A 124 9.05 -5.74 2.47
N LEU A 125 8.58 -5.67 1.23
CA LEU A 125 7.17 -5.51 0.89
C LEU A 125 6.68 -6.81 0.23
N THR A 126 5.51 -7.29 0.65
CA THR A 126 4.83 -8.44 0.05
C THR A 126 3.42 -8.02 -0.38
N GLY A 127 2.96 -8.49 -1.54
CA GLY A 127 1.60 -8.22 -2.03
C GLY A 127 1.44 -6.96 -2.91
N VAL A 128 2.56 -6.33 -3.32
CA VAL A 128 2.56 -5.24 -4.34
C VAL A 128 2.06 -5.77 -5.68
#